data_AF-A0A2P1NIS8-F1
#
_entry.id   AF-A0A2P1NIS8-F1
#
_cell.length_a   1.000
_cell.length_b   1.000
_cell.length_c   1.000
_cell.angle_alpha   90.00
_cell.angle_beta   90.00
_cell.angle_gamma   90.00
#
_symmetry.space_group_name_H-M   'P 1'
#
loop_
_entity.id
_entity.type
_entity.pdbx_description
1 polymer ?
#
loop_
_entity_poly.entity_id
_entity_poly.type
_entity_poly.pdbx_seq_one_letter_code
_entity_poly.pdbx_strand_id
1 'polypeptide(L)'
;MQRCSSSRFSSCGTALCVAALLMLPCVGVQAQPAAPIASAGQRTFPATAERGTLKILSRTQGELNGKPVRLAPGLRIFNQQNALVFAHTLAGEPLTVNYVMEASTGRLLTAWLLTPAEAKSSARKRGATAAPLPTPAL
;
A
#
# COMPACT_ATOMS: atom_id res chain seq x y z
N MET A 1 -1.09 39.20 -4.57
CA MET A 1 -0.42 40.29 -3.84
C MET A 1 -0.55 40.02 -2.35
N GLN A 2 0.49 39.46 -1.73
CA GLN A 2 0.68 39.46 -0.28
C GLN A 2 2.14 39.85 -0.08
N ARG A 3 2.34 41.15 0.10
CA ARG A 3 3.61 41.76 0.49
C ARG A 3 3.52 42.02 1.99
N CYS A 4 4.53 41.57 2.73
CA CYS A 4 5.04 42.07 4.01
C CYS A 4 5.85 40.92 4.63
N SER A 5 7.03 41.11 5.19
CA SER A 5 7.90 42.26 5.27
C SER A 5 9.25 41.69 5.70
N SER A 6 10.31 42.01 4.97
CA SER A 6 11.66 41.90 5.52
C SER A 6 11.72 42.80 6.75
N SER A 7 12.24 42.29 7.87
CA SER A 7 12.91 43.16 8.84
C SER A 7 14.25 42.56 9.18
N ARG A 8 15.26 43.24 8.63
CA ARG A 8 16.66 43.09 8.98
C ARG A 8 16.82 43.48 10.44
N PHE A 9 17.52 42.68 11.23
CA PHE A 9 18.19 43.17 12.43
C PHE A 9 19.70 42.97 12.27
N SER A 10 20.36 44.06 11.87
CA SER A 10 21.70 44.48 12.31
C SER A 10 21.88 44.25 13.82
N SER A 11 23.06 44.11 14.44
CA SER A 11 24.47 43.97 14.06
C SER A 11 25.22 43.73 15.39
N CYS A 12 26.53 43.47 15.32
CA CYS A 12 27.55 43.74 16.34
C CYS A 12 27.82 42.65 17.41
N GLY A 13 29.03 42.09 17.35
CA GLY A 13 29.59 41.24 18.40
C GLY A 13 30.83 40.44 17.99
N THR A 14 31.89 41.11 17.51
CA THR A 14 33.23 40.53 17.37
C THR A 14 33.90 40.40 18.75
N ALA A 15 34.39 39.21 19.11
CA ALA A 15 35.68 38.94 19.80
C ALA A 15 35.75 37.44 20.15
N LEU A 16 36.52 36.65 19.41
CA LEU A 16 37.86 36.19 19.77
C LEU A 16 37.93 35.37 21.08
N CYS A 17 37.83 34.04 20.96
CA CYS A 17 38.55 33.10 21.81
C CYS A 17 39.23 32.06 20.92
N VAL A 18 40.54 31.97 21.08
CA VAL A 18 41.48 31.15 20.33
C VAL A 18 41.57 29.76 20.94
N ALA A 19 41.78 28.77 20.06
CA ALA A 19 42.35 27.45 20.31
C ALA A 19 41.53 26.43 21.12
N ALA A 20 40.96 25.44 20.40
CA ALA A 20 40.95 24.06 20.88
C ALA A 20 40.79 23.07 19.71
N LEU A 21 41.85 22.29 19.50
CA LEU A 21 41.84 20.88 19.06
C LEU A 21 41.40 20.54 17.63
N LEU A 22 42.43 20.41 16.80
CA LEU A 22 42.57 19.40 15.75
C LEU A 22 41.97 18.04 16.16
N MET A 23 41.15 17.51 15.25
CA MET A 23 40.83 16.10 14.95
C MET A 23 39.32 15.93 14.78
N LEU A 24 38.80 16.37 13.63
CA LEU A 24 37.48 15.96 13.16
C LEU A 24 37.67 14.59 12.46
N PRO A 25 37.29 13.45 13.06
CA PRO A 25 37.35 12.19 12.36
C PRO A 25 36.37 12.26 11.19
N CYS A 26 36.83 11.87 10.00
CA CYS A 26 36.01 11.64 8.84
C CYS A 26 34.79 10.79 9.25
N VAL A 27 33.62 11.40 9.32
CA VAL A 27 32.37 10.67 9.49
C VAL A 27 32.18 9.89 8.20
N GLY A 28 32.48 8.60 8.26
CA GLY A 28 32.26 7.68 7.16
C GLY A 28 30.80 7.80 6.72
N VAL A 29 30.60 8.11 5.45
CA VAL A 29 29.30 8.00 4.78
C VAL A 29 28.88 6.53 4.91
N GLN A 30 28.04 6.24 5.90
CA GLN A 30 27.42 4.93 6.02
C GLN A 30 26.43 4.82 4.87
N ALA A 31 26.85 4.15 3.80
CA ALA A 31 25.96 3.72 2.72
C ALA A 31 24.86 2.86 3.36
N GLN A 32 23.67 3.43 3.48
CA GLN A 32 22.51 2.70 3.97
C GLN A 32 22.28 1.53 3.00
N PRO A 33 22.23 0.27 3.46
CA PRO A 33 21.88 -0.84 2.59
C PRO A 33 20.48 -0.58 2.04
N ALA A 34 20.40 -0.39 0.72
CA ALA A 34 19.13 -0.29 0.03
C ALA A 34 18.36 -1.59 0.32
N ALA A 35 17.23 -1.48 1.02
CA ALA A 35 16.37 -2.62 1.29
C ALA A 35 16.02 -3.29 -0.05
N PRO A 36 16.06 -4.64 -0.13
CA PRO A 36 15.70 -5.33 -1.36
C PRO A 36 14.27 -4.96 -1.72
N ILE A 37 14.11 -4.29 -2.86
CA ILE A 37 12.80 -4.07 -3.47
C ILE A 37 12.32 -5.47 -3.85
N ALA A 38 11.33 -5.99 -3.14
CA ALA A 38 10.77 -7.30 -3.40
C ALA A 38 10.31 -7.34 -4.86
N SER A 39 11.05 -8.06 -5.70
CA SER A 39 10.65 -8.34 -7.08
C SER A 39 9.25 -8.94 -7.04
N ALA A 40 8.36 -8.44 -7.90
CA ALA A 40 6.98 -8.90 -8.04
C ALA A 40 6.94 -10.34 -8.58
N GLY A 41 7.41 -11.30 -7.77
CA GLY A 41 7.07 -12.71 -7.91
C GLY A 41 5.57 -12.87 -7.75
N GLN A 42 5.03 -13.97 -8.29
CA GLN A 42 3.61 -14.32 -8.19
C GLN A 42 3.13 -14.18 -6.74
N ARG A 43 2.44 -13.06 -6.43
CA ARG A 43 1.97 -12.80 -5.07
C ARG A 43 0.90 -13.82 -4.70
N THR A 44 0.97 -14.32 -3.48
CA THR A 44 -0.04 -15.24 -2.98
C THR A 44 -1.27 -14.45 -2.53
N PHE A 45 -2.43 -14.81 -3.06
CA PHE A 45 -3.72 -14.28 -2.60
C PHE A 45 -4.31 -15.21 -1.55
N PRO A 46 -5.03 -14.68 -0.53
CA PRO A 46 -5.74 -15.50 0.42
C PRO A 46 -6.83 -16.33 -0.28
N ALA A 47 -7.15 -17.51 0.27
CA ALA A 47 -8.14 -18.41 -0.32
C ALA A 47 -9.57 -17.84 -0.36
N THR A 48 -9.85 -16.85 0.48
CA THR A 48 -11.13 -16.12 0.54
C THR A 48 -11.22 -14.98 -0.47
N ALA A 49 -10.15 -14.69 -1.22
CA ALA A 49 -10.17 -13.64 -2.22
C ALA A 49 -10.99 -14.06 -3.44
N GLU A 50 -12.01 -13.27 -3.76
CA GLU A 50 -12.80 -13.40 -4.98
C GLU A 50 -12.32 -12.43 -6.05
N ARG A 51 -12.62 -12.73 -7.32
CA ARG A 51 -12.29 -11.83 -8.44
C ARG A 51 -13.50 -11.01 -8.86
N GLY A 52 -13.26 -9.75 -9.20
CA GLY A 52 -14.29 -8.88 -9.73
C GLY A 52 -13.74 -7.59 -10.31
N THR A 53 -14.67 -6.72 -10.72
CA THR A 53 -14.39 -5.35 -11.17
C THR A 53 -14.84 -4.39 -10.09
N LEU A 54 -13.93 -3.60 -9.54
CA LEU A 54 -14.21 -2.60 -8.52
C LEU A 54 -14.11 -1.21 -9.13
N LYS A 55 -15.15 -0.41 -8.96
CA LYS A 55 -15.15 1.03 -9.26
C LYS A 55 -15.38 1.79 -7.97
N ILE A 56 -14.47 2.68 -7.63
CA ILE A 56 -14.57 3.47 -6.39
C ILE A 56 -15.37 4.73 -6.70
N LEU A 57 -16.50 4.90 -6.00
CA LEU A 57 -17.38 6.06 -6.18
C LEU A 57 -17.11 7.15 -5.14
N SER A 58 -16.86 6.75 -3.89
CA SER A 58 -16.57 7.64 -2.77
C SER A 58 -15.72 6.92 -1.71
N ARG A 59 -15.39 7.61 -0.61
CA ARG A 59 -14.61 7.01 0.50
C ARG A 59 -15.32 5.84 1.18
N THR A 60 -16.65 5.79 1.13
CA THR A 60 -17.46 4.78 1.85
C THR A 60 -18.27 3.89 0.91
N GLN A 61 -18.30 4.20 -0.38
CA GLN A 61 -19.15 3.53 -1.36
C GLN A 61 -18.39 3.26 -2.66
N GLY A 62 -18.67 2.12 -3.28
CA GLY A 62 -18.15 1.74 -4.58
C GLY A 62 -19.15 0.87 -5.32
N GLU A 63 -18.78 0.41 -6.50
CA GLU A 63 -19.49 -0.59 -7.27
C GLU A 63 -18.57 -1.79 -7.46
N LEU A 64 -19.08 -2.98 -7.14
CA LEU A 64 -18.39 -4.24 -7.34
C LEU A 64 -19.22 -5.08 -8.31
N ASN A 65 -18.62 -5.43 -9.44
CA ASN A 65 -19.29 -6.14 -10.54
C ASN A 65 -20.60 -5.46 -10.98
N GLY A 66 -20.60 -4.12 -11.00
CA GLY A 66 -21.78 -3.31 -11.33
C GLY A 66 -22.85 -3.24 -10.23
N LYS A 67 -22.60 -3.80 -9.05
CA LYS A 67 -23.52 -3.71 -7.89
C LYS A 67 -22.98 -2.73 -6.85
N PRO A 68 -23.82 -1.86 -6.26
CA PRO A 68 -23.37 -0.97 -5.20
C PRO A 68 -22.88 -1.75 -3.98
N VAL A 69 -21.71 -1.39 -3.45
CA VAL A 69 -21.10 -2.00 -2.27
C VAL A 69 -20.63 -0.92 -1.29
N ARG A 70 -20.65 -1.24 0.01
CA ARG A 70 -20.04 -0.38 1.04
C ARG A 70 -18.58 -0.76 1.24
N LEU A 71 -17.74 0.27 1.29
CA LEU A 71 -16.33 0.12 1.60
C LEU A 71 -16.14 0.08 3.12
N ALA A 72 -15.26 -0.80 3.61
CA ALA A 72 -14.90 -0.80 5.02
C ALA A 72 -14.12 0.49 5.34
N PRO A 73 -14.24 1.04 6.57
CA PRO A 73 -13.48 2.22 6.98
C PRO A 73 -11.96 1.99 6.98
N GLY A 74 -11.53 0.72 7.06
CA GLY A 74 -10.13 0.30 6.99
C GLY A 74 -9.74 -0.34 5.65
N LEU A 75 -10.42 -0.01 4.55
CA LEU A 75 -10.16 -0.59 3.23
C LEU A 75 -8.67 -0.49 2.86
N ARG A 76 -8.06 -1.63 2.54
CA ARG A 76 -6.68 -1.71 2.03
C ARG A 76 -6.70 -2.02 0.54
N ILE A 77 -6.04 -1.21 -0.26
CA ILE A 77 -5.90 -1.44 -1.70
C ILE A 77 -4.43 -1.61 -2.02
N PHE A 78 -4.09 -2.71 -2.69
CA PHE A 78 -2.74 -3.02 -3.11
C PHE A 78 -2.62 -2.91 -4.62
N ASN A 79 -1.59 -2.24 -5.11
CA ASN A 79 -1.28 -2.18 -6.54
C ASN A 79 -0.62 -3.50 -7.01
N GLN A 80 -0.20 -3.52 -8.28
CA GLN A 80 0.43 -4.68 -8.92
C GLN A 80 1.78 -5.04 -8.28
N GLN A 81 2.49 -4.05 -7.72
CA GLN A 81 3.73 -4.20 -6.97
C GLN A 81 3.49 -4.51 -5.48
N ASN A 82 2.26 -4.83 -5.09
CA ASN A 82 1.85 -5.09 -3.71
C ASN A 82 2.07 -3.89 -2.76
N ALA A 83 2.17 -2.67 -3.29
CA ALA A 83 2.23 -1.45 -2.50
C ALA A 83 0.83 -0.94 -2.18
N LEU A 84 0.66 -0.38 -0.98
CA LEU A 84 -0.62 0.17 -0.56
C LEU A 84 -0.89 1.49 -1.27
N VAL A 85 -2.06 1.59 -1.89
CA VAL A 85 -2.49 2.76 -2.66
C VAL A 85 -3.79 3.31 -2.09
N PHE A 86 -3.94 4.64 -2.18
CA PHE A 86 -5.12 5.29 -1.65
C PHE A 86 -6.30 5.17 -2.62
N ALA A 87 -7.49 4.87 -2.08
CA ALA A 87 -8.72 4.74 -2.86
C ALA A 87 -9.04 5.96 -3.73
N HIS A 88 -8.67 7.17 -3.29
CA HIS A 88 -8.97 8.40 -4.03
C HIS A 88 -8.17 8.53 -5.33
N THR A 89 -6.99 7.90 -5.46
CA THR A 89 -6.18 7.96 -6.69
C THR A 89 -6.74 7.05 -7.79
N LEU A 90 -7.67 6.18 -7.42
CA LEU A 90 -8.27 5.13 -8.25
C LEU A 90 -9.78 5.35 -8.44
N ALA A 91 -10.29 6.52 -8.04
CA ALA A 91 -11.70 6.85 -8.11
C ALA A 91 -12.17 7.00 -9.56
N GLY A 92 -13.39 6.53 -9.86
CA GLY A 92 -14.03 6.68 -11.16
C GLY A 92 -13.72 5.59 -12.19
N GLU A 93 -12.54 4.97 -12.14
CA GLU A 93 -12.15 3.94 -13.11
C GLU A 93 -12.57 2.52 -12.65
N PRO A 94 -13.08 1.67 -13.57
CA PRO A 94 -13.33 0.26 -13.27
C PRO A 94 -12.01 -0.52 -13.29
N LEU A 95 -11.67 -1.13 -12.15
CA LEU A 95 -10.41 -1.85 -11.96
C LEU A 95 -10.67 -3.34 -11.75
N THR A 96 -9.92 -4.17 -12.46
CA THR A 96 -9.94 -5.62 -12.24
C THR A 96 -9.16 -5.94 -10.97
N VAL A 97 -9.85 -6.48 -9.96
CA VAL A 97 -9.29 -6.73 -8.64
C VAL A 97 -9.58 -8.16 -8.16
N ASN A 98 -8.69 -8.67 -7.32
CA ASN A 98 -9.08 -9.66 -6.33
C ASN A 98 -9.51 -8.91 -5.05
N TYR A 99 -10.50 -9.42 -4.33
CA TYR A 99 -11.05 -8.74 -3.16
C TYR A 99 -11.50 -9.71 -2.07
N VAL A 100 -11.52 -9.22 -0.82
CA VAL A 100 -12.07 -9.93 0.33
C VAL A 100 -13.16 -9.07 0.95
N MET A 101 -14.32 -9.67 1.17
CA MET A 101 -15.40 -9.09 1.96
C MET A 101 -15.20 -9.44 3.44
N GLU A 102 -15.59 -8.51 4.30
CA GLU A 102 -15.66 -8.75 5.73
C GLU A 102 -16.93 -9.55 6.05
N ALA A 103 -16.77 -10.68 6.75
CA ALA A 103 -17.83 -11.66 6.92
C ALA A 103 -19.00 -11.17 7.79
N SER A 104 -18.76 -10.24 8.72
CA SER A 104 -19.79 -9.80 9.68
C SER A 104 -20.68 -8.67 9.15
N THR A 105 -20.12 -7.72 8.40
CA THR A 105 -20.85 -6.55 7.88
C THR A 105 -21.02 -6.55 6.36
N GLY A 106 -20.39 -7.49 5.64
CA GLY A 106 -20.47 -7.60 4.19
C GLY A 106 -19.80 -6.44 3.44
N ARG A 107 -18.89 -5.72 4.10
CA ARG A 107 -18.16 -4.58 3.53
C ARG A 107 -16.88 -5.03 2.84
N LEU A 108 -16.47 -4.29 1.82
CA LEU A 108 -15.19 -4.55 1.16
C LEU A 108 -14.03 -4.21 2.10
N LEU A 109 -13.23 -5.22 2.47
CA LEU A 109 -12.13 -5.09 3.43
C LEU A 109 -10.78 -4.84 2.75
N THR A 110 -10.47 -5.64 1.73
CA THR A 110 -9.18 -5.59 1.04
C THR A 110 -9.38 -5.82 -0.45
N ALA A 111 -8.64 -5.09 -1.28
CA ALA A 111 -8.60 -5.26 -2.73
C ALA A 111 -7.15 -5.27 -3.25
N TRP A 112 -6.90 -6.07 -4.27
CA TRP A 112 -5.62 -6.17 -4.98
C TRP A 112 -5.85 -5.93 -6.47
N LEU A 113 -5.24 -4.87 -7.02
CA LEU A 113 -5.30 -4.55 -8.44
C LEU A 113 -4.50 -5.58 -9.23
N LEU A 114 -5.15 -6.25 -10.18
CA LEU A 114 -4.53 -7.29 -10.97
C LEU A 114 -3.80 -6.72 -12.19
N THR A 115 -2.69 -7.35 -12.54
CA THR A 115 -2.08 -7.21 -13.88
C THR A 115 -2.93 -7.94 -14.92
N PRO A 116 -2.84 -7.57 -16.21
CA PRO A 116 -3.50 -8.31 -17.28
C PRO A 116 -3.06 -9.78 -17.35
N ALA A 117 -1.84 -10.10 -16.92
CA ALA A 117 -1.37 -11.49 -16.82
C ALA A 117 -2.09 -12.25 -15.69
N GLU A 118 -2.18 -11.66 -14.49
CA GLU A 118 -2.88 -12.27 -13.36
C GLU A 118 -4.40 -12.36 -13.58
N ALA A 119 -4.99 -11.40 -14.31
CA ALA A 119 -6.41 -11.42 -14.66
C ALA A 119 -6.79 -12.62 -15.54
N LYS A 120 -5.84 -13.16 -16.31
CA LYS A 120 -6.02 -14.39 -17.11
C LYS A 120 -5.85 -15.66 -16.27
N SER A 121 -5.02 -15.63 -15.23
CA SER A 121 -4.88 -16.74 -14.27
C SER A 121 -6.13 -16.81 -13.40
N SER A 122 -6.94 -17.86 -13.51
CA SER A 122 -8.18 -18.01 -12.75
C SER A 122 -7.93 -17.73 -11.26
N ALA A 123 -8.64 -16.75 -10.67
CA ALA A 123 -8.74 -16.69 -9.22
C ALA A 123 -9.38 -18.01 -8.80
N ARG A 124 -8.60 -18.89 -8.18
CA ARG A 124 -9.05 -20.23 -7.84
C ARG A 124 -10.22 -20.08 -6.86
N LYS A 125 -11.46 -20.10 -7.36
CA LYS A 125 -12.65 -20.36 -6.54
C LYS A 125 -12.46 -21.75 -5.95
N ARG A 126 -11.95 -21.86 -4.71
CA ARG A 126 -11.94 -23.14 -4.01
C ARG A 126 -13.29 -23.34 -3.32
N GLY A 127 -14.21 -23.91 -4.08
CA GLY A 127 -15.04 -25.02 -3.61
C GLY A 127 -14.36 -26.37 -3.90
N ALA A 128 -13.02 -26.45 -3.80
CA ALA A 128 -12.29 -27.69 -4.03
C ALA A 128 -11.48 -28.05 -2.78
N THR A 129 -12.10 -28.92 -1.98
CA THR A 129 -11.50 -29.98 -1.16
C THR A 129 -10.07 -29.70 -0.68
N ALA A 130 -9.96 -29.22 0.55
CA ALA A 130 -8.85 -29.66 1.38
C ALA A 130 -9.21 -31.10 1.78
N ALA A 131 -8.68 -32.09 1.05
CA ALA A 131 -8.73 -33.47 1.50
C ALA A 131 -8.16 -33.53 2.92
N PRO A 132 -8.82 -34.20 3.88
CA PRO A 132 -8.27 -34.37 5.21
C PRO A 132 -6.93 -35.10 5.09
N LEU A 133 -5.92 -34.58 5.79
CA LEU A 133 -4.63 -35.24 5.95
C LEU A 133 -4.88 -36.70 6.39
N PRO A 134 -4.23 -37.72 5.80
CA PRO A 134 -4.33 -39.06 6.34
C PRO A 134 -3.71 -39.06 7.74
N THR A 135 -4.53 -39.30 8.75
CA THR A 135 -4.06 -39.60 10.11
C THR A 135 -3.18 -40.86 10.01
N PRO A 136 -1.91 -40.83 10.45
CA PRO A 136 -1.17 -42.07 10.59
C PRO A 136 -1.85 -42.89 11.69
N ALA A 137 -2.41 -44.04 11.33
CA ALA A 137 -2.83 -45.04 12.30
C ALA A 137 -1.56 -45.53 13.04
N LEU A 138 -1.60 -45.48 14.36
CA LEU A 138 -0.64 -46.17 15.24
C LEU A 138 -0.90 -47.67 15.21
#